data_AF-A0A0E4G9V4-F1
#
_entry.id   AF-A0A0E4G9V4-F1
#
_cell.length_a   1.000
_cell.length_b   1.000
_cell.length_c   1.000
_cell.angle_alpha   90.00
_cell.angle_beta   90.00
_cell.angle_gamma   90.00
#
_symmetry.space_group_name_H-M   'P 1'
#
loop_
_entity.id
_entity.type
_entity.pdbx_description
1 polymer ?
#
loop_
_entity_poly.entity_id
_entity_poly.type
_entity_poly.pdbx_seq_one_letter_code
_entity_poly.pdbx_strand_id
1 'polypeptide(L)'
;MWKKVNPSLGITVSIDKIKAACESAKQNPAEENSFRQLRLNQWVKQAVRWMPMEKWDKCAFKVDPEKLKGRVCYGGLDLSSTTDITAFVLVFPPVDEDDKFHILPYFWIPEENLDLSVRRDHVNYDQWQKQGF
;
A
#
# COMPACT_ATOMS: atom_id res chain seq x y z
N MET A 1 14.35 15.34 19.43
CA MET A 1 15.00 15.24 18.11
C MET A 1 14.88 16.53 17.29
N TRP A 2 13.72 17.20 17.23
CA TRP A 2 13.48 18.37 16.36
C TRP A 2 14.39 19.59 16.57
N LYS A 3 14.77 19.90 17.82
CA LYS A 3 15.69 21.02 18.14
C LYS A 3 17.08 20.87 17.51
N LYS A 4 17.51 19.63 17.23
CA LYS A 4 18.81 19.36 16.58
C LYS A 4 18.79 19.59 15.07
N VAL A 5 17.64 19.40 14.42
CA VAL A 5 17.49 19.49 12.96
C VAL A 5 16.82 20.78 12.50
N ASN A 6 16.25 21.56 13.42
CA ASN A 6 15.66 22.88 13.17
C ASN A 6 16.34 23.93 14.08
N PRO A 7 17.47 24.52 13.65
CA PRO A 7 18.25 25.46 14.47
C PRO A 7 17.48 26.72 14.88
N SER A 8 16.50 27.13 14.08
CA SER A 8 15.65 28.31 14.33
C SER A 8 14.36 28.01 15.08
N LEU A 9 14.23 26.80 15.65
CA LEU A 9 13.06 26.37 16.42
C LEU A 9 12.87 27.25 17.67
N GLY A 10 11.70 27.87 17.78
CA GLY A 10 11.36 28.81 18.84
C GLY A 10 11.69 30.28 18.53
N ILE A 11 12.34 30.56 17.39
CA ILE A 11 12.66 31.93 16.95
C ILE A 11 11.84 32.29 15.70
N THR A 12 12.04 31.56 14.60
CA THR A 12 11.29 31.80 13.34
C THR A 12 10.26 30.72 13.04
N VAL A 13 10.45 29.52 13.58
CA VAL A 13 9.50 28.41 13.48
C VAL A 13 9.04 28.03 14.87
N SER A 14 7.75 28.18 15.18
CA SER A 14 7.21 27.78 16.48
C SER A 14 7.09 26.27 16.59
N ILE A 15 7.15 25.77 17.83
CA ILE A 15 7.04 24.32 18.09
C ILE A 15 5.66 23.80 17.69
N ASP A 16 4.62 24.61 17.84
CA ASP A 16 3.24 24.25 17.52
C ASP A 16 3.04 24.09 16.01
N LYS A 17 3.71 24.91 15.20
CA LYS A 17 3.72 24.74 13.73
C LYS A 17 4.37 23.42 13.33
N ILE A 18 5.44 22.99 14.00
CA ILE A 18 6.06 21.69 13.73
C ILE A 18 5.14 20.54 14.19
N LYS A 19 4.49 20.66 15.34
CA LYS A 19 3.53 19.65 15.81
C LYS A 19 2.36 19.50 14.84
N ALA A 20 1.75 20.61 14.42
CA ALA A 20 0.64 20.60 13.48
C ALA A 20 1.05 19.97 12.13
N ALA A 21 2.21 20.36 11.61
CA ALA A 21 2.75 19.77 10.38
C ALA A 21 3.07 18.27 10.54
N CYS A 22 3.50 17.84 11.73
CA CYS A 22 3.75 16.43 12.02
C CYS A 22 2.45 15.61 12.04
N GLU A 23 1.40 16.12 12.68
CA GLU A 23 0.09 15.42 12.69
C GLU A 23 -0.54 15.34 11.31
N SER A 24 -0.43 16.42 10.52
CA SER A 24 -0.93 16.43 9.13
C SER A 24 -0.17 15.43 8.25
N ALA A 25 1.16 15.42 8.34
CA ALA A 25 2.01 14.47 7.63
C ALA A 25 1.73 12.99 7.96
N LYS A 26 1.26 12.67 9.19
CA LYS A 26 0.87 11.29 9.54
C LYS A 26 -0.39 10.81 8.79
N GLN A 27 -1.24 11.74 8.38
CA GLN A 27 -2.50 11.42 7.71
C GLN A 27 -2.44 11.60 6.20
N ASN A 28 -1.52 12.44 5.71
CA ASN A 28 -1.38 12.79 4.30
C ASN A 28 0.01 12.40 3.75
N PRO A 29 0.11 11.36 2.90
CA PRO A 29 1.38 10.95 2.26
C PRO A 29 2.10 12.04 1.48
N ALA A 30 1.36 12.98 0.88
CA ALA A 30 1.95 14.08 0.12
C ALA A 30 2.73 15.02 1.04
N GLU A 31 2.20 15.26 2.24
CA GLU A 31 2.81 16.13 3.25
C GLU A 31 3.92 15.42 4.04
N GLU A 32 3.89 14.08 4.11
CA GLU A 32 4.96 13.30 4.73
C GLU A 32 6.32 13.59 4.08
N ASN A 33 6.36 13.61 2.74
CA ASN A 33 7.60 13.87 2.01
C ASN A 33 8.11 15.29 2.28
N SER A 34 7.24 16.30 2.22
CA SER A 34 7.61 17.69 2.52
C SER A 34 8.07 17.85 3.97
N PHE A 35 7.42 17.19 4.92
CA PHE A 35 7.81 17.23 6.33
C PHE A 35 9.18 16.58 6.56
N ARG A 36 9.42 15.41 5.97
CA ARG A 36 10.71 14.71 6.04
C ARG A 36 11.85 15.56 5.46
N GLN A 37 11.64 16.18 4.31
CA GLN A 37 12.66 17.06 3.71
C GLN A 37 12.89 18.33 4.53
N LEU A 38 11.82 19.08 4.84
CA LEU A 38 11.92 20.45 5.35
C LEU A 38 12.01 20.57 6.88
N ARG A 39 11.68 19.50 7.63
CA ARG A 39 11.64 19.50 9.10
C ARG A 39 12.52 18.44 9.74
N LEU A 40 12.89 17.38 9.00
CA LEU A 40 13.74 16.29 9.49
C LEU A 40 15.08 16.17 8.73
N ASN A 41 15.32 16.99 7.69
CA ASN A 41 16.49 16.92 6.81
C ASN A 41 16.74 15.52 6.22
N GLN A 42 15.66 14.82 5.87
CA GLN A 42 15.72 13.51 5.23
C GLN A 42 15.51 13.65 3.72
N TRP A 43 16.45 13.12 2.94
CA TRP A 43 16.28 13.00 1.49
C TRP A 43 15.27 11.88 1.19
N VAL A 44 14.16 12.25 0.56
CA VAL A 44 13.14 11.29 0.10
C VAL A 44 13.03 11.35 -1.41
N LYS A 45 12.78 10.20 -2.04
CA LYS A 45 12.49 10.12 -3.48
C LYS A 45 11.10 10.71 -3.72
N GLN A 46 10.94 11.45 -4.82
CA GLN A 46 9.80 12.33 -5.11
C GLN A 46 8.45 11.61 -5.37
N ALA A 47 8.42 10.28 -5.35
CA ALA A 47 7.18 9.53 -5.51
C ALA A 47 6.30 9.73 -4.26
N VAL A 48 5.26 10.55 -4.39
CA VAL A 48 4.16 10.59 -3.42
C VAL A 48 3.40 9.29 -3.57
N ARG A 49 3.50 8.41 -2.57
CA ARG A 49 2.66 7.21 -2.53
C ARG A 49 1.25 7.65 -2.16
N TRP A 50 0.25 7.29 -2.97
CA TRP A 50 -1.13 7.67 -2.69
C TRP A 50 -1.66 6.99 -1.40
N MET A 51 -1.11 5.83 -1.03
CA MET A 51 -1.50 5.06 0.15
C MET A 51 -0.34 4.91 1.15
N PRO A 52 -0.52 5.26 2.43
CA PRO A 52 0.46 4.95 3.47
C PRO A 52 0.60 3.43 3.64
N MET A 53 1.82 2.90 3.48
CA MET A 53 2.07 1.46 3.60
C MET A 53 1.76 0.91 4.99
N GLU A 54 1.97 1.71 6.05
CA GLU A 54 1.61 1.28 7.41
C GLU A 54 0.11 1.00 7.56
N LYS A 55 -0.75 1.79 6.91
CA LYS A 55 -2.20 1.56 6.92
C LYS A 55 -2.56 0.33 6.10
N TRP A 56 -1.91 0.15 4.96
CA TRP A 56 -2.06 -1.04 4.12
C TRP A 56 -1.69 -2.32 4.88
N ASP A 57 -0.52 -2.34 5.50
CA ASP A 57 0.00 -3.51 6.23
C ASP A 57 -0.89 -3.86 7.44
N LYS A 58 -1.48 -2.87 8.11
CA LYS A 58 -2.46 -3.09 9.19
C LYS A 58 -3.76 -3.78 8.73
N CYS A 59 -4.06 -3.73 7.44
CA CYS A 59 -5.21 -4.42 6.84
C CYS A 59 -4.87 -5.86 6.41
N ALA A 60 -3.61 -6.31 6.53
CA ALA A 60 -3.24 -7.67 6.18
C ALA A 60 -3.70 -8.65 7.27
N PHE A 61 -4.64 -9.53 6.93
CA PHE A 61 -5.05 -10.65 7.76
C PHE A 61 -5.42 -11.85 6.90
N LYS A 62 -5.37 -13.05 7.49
CA LYS A 62 -5.71 -14.28 6.77
C LYS A 62 -7.22 -14.33 6.52
N VAL A 63 -7.59 -14.45 5.25
CA VAL A 63 -8.97 -14.66 4.81
C VAL A 63 -9.17 -16.16 4.60
N ASP A 64 -10.27 -16.70 5.13
CA ASP A 64 -10.66 -18.11 4.99
C ASP A 64 -11.82 -18.23 4.01
N PRO A 65 -11.60 -18.73 2.77
CA PRO A 65 -12.65 -18.83 1.75
C PRO A 65 -13.87 -19.64 2.18
N GLU A 66 -13.69 -20.65 3.05
CA GLU A 66 -14.79 -21.51 3.49
C GLU A 66 -15.80 -20.74 4.34
N LYS A 67 -15.33 -19.79 5.15
CA LYS A 67 -16.18 -18.92 6.00
C LYS A 67 -16.92 -17.85 5.21
N LEU A 68 -16.55 -17.63 3.95
CA LEU A 68 -17.16 -16.62 3.09
C LEU A 68 -18.26 -17.19 2.20
N LYS A 69 -18.44 -18.51 2.16
CA LYS A 69 -19.51 -19.16 1.39
C LYS A 69 -20.89 -18.68 1.86
N GLY A 70 -21.72 -18.30 0.91
CA GLY A 70 -23.08 -17.79 1.16
C GLY A 70 -23.16 -16.31 1.52
N ARG A 71 -22.04 -15.60 1.68
CA ARG A 71 -22.04 -14.15 1.84
C ARG A 71 -22.26 -13.43 0.51
N VAL A 72 -22.78 -12.21 0.57
CA VAL A 72 -22.78 -11.28 -0.56
C VAL A 72 -21.32 -11.02 -0.97
N CYS A 73 -21.06 -11.05 -2.27
CA CYS A 73 -19.74 -10.85 -2.83
C CYS A 73 -19.84 -10.03 -4.11
N TYR A 74 -18.86 -9.15 -4.32
CA TYR A 74 -18.67 -8.40 -5.55
C TYR A 74 -17.36 -8.84 -6.21
N GLY A 75 -17.43 -9.24 -7.48
CA GLY A 75 -16.26 -9.63 -8.25
C GLY A 75 -15.82 -8.53 -9.20
N GLY A 76 -14.55 -8.14 -9.13
CA GLY A 76 -13.89 -7.28 -10.11
C GLY A 76 -12.94 -8.10 -10.97
N LEU A 77 -13.08 -8.02 -12.28
CA LEU A 77 -12.21 -8.70 -13.24
C LEU A 77 -11.45 -7.65 -14.07
N ASP A 78 -10.13 -7.73 -14.03
CA ASP A 78 -9.20 -6.93 -14.83
C ASP A 78 -8.42 -7.87 -15.75
N LEU A 79 -8.68 -7.76 -17.06
CA LEU A 79 -8.12 -8.64 -18.08
C LEU A 79 -6.92 -7.99 -18.75
N SER A 80 -5.81 -8.73 -18.78
CA SER A 80 -4.63 -8.39 -19.57
C SER A 80 -4.49 -9.33 -20.75
N SER A 81 -4.16 -8.78 -21.92
CA SER A 81 -4.05 -9.53 -23.18
C SER A 81 -2.61 -9.82 -23.62
N THR A 82 -1.62 -9.03 -23.19
CA THR A 82 -0.27 -9.09 -23.76
C THR A 82 0.83 -9.21 -22.71
N THR A 83 0.92 -8.27 -21.76
CA THR A 83 2.10 -8.22 -20.88
C THR A 83 1.82 -8.03 -19.40
N ASP A 84 0.62 -7.65 -19.02
CA ASP A 84 0.27 -7.41 -17.62
C ASP A 84 -0.36 -8.65 -16.99
N ILE A 85 -0.48 -8.66 -15.67
CA ILE A 85 -1.14 -9.72 -14.92
C ILE A 85 -2.66 -9.57 -15.07
N THR A 86 -3.37 -10.68 -15.31
CA THR A 86 -4.83 -10.69 -15.19
C THR A 86 -5.20 -10.87 -13.73
N ALA A 87 -6.11 -10.04 -13.21
CA ALA A 87 -6.56 -10.08 -11.82
C ALA A 87 -8.08 -10.29 -11.74
N PHE A 88 -8.50 -11.21 -10.86
CA PHE A 88 -9.90 -11.34 -10.46
C PHE A 88 -9.97 -11.24 -8.94
N VAL A 89 -10.70 -10.26 -8.44
CA VAL A 89 -10.75 -9.97 -7.01
C VAL A 89 -12.19 -10.07 -6.52
N LEU A 90 -12.40 -10.95 -5.56
CA LEU A 90 -13.66 -11.07 -4.84
C LEU A 90 -13.61 -10.23 -3.57
N VAL A 91 -14.59 -9.35 -3.38
CA VAL A 91 -14.72 -8.47 -2.22
C VAL A 91 -16.02 -8.79 -1.49
N PHE A 92 -15.90 -9.11 -0.21
CA PHE A 92 -17.02 -9.42 0.67
C PHE A 92 -17.19 -8.24 1.63
N PRO A 93 -18.30 -7.47 1.53
CA PRO A 93 -18.57 -6.35 2.44
C PRO A 93 -18.83 -6.86 3.86
N PRO A 94 -18.50 -6.07 4.90
CA PRO A 94 -18.77 -6.43 6.28
C PRO A 94 -20.27 -6.62 6.52
N VAL A 95 -20.64 -7.55 7.40
CA VAL A 95 -22.05 -7.81 7.76
C VAL A 95 -22.55 -6.93 8.92
N ASP A 96 -21.63 -6.39 9.71
CA ASP A 96 -21.87 -5.51 10.86
C ASP A 96 -20.67 -4.55 11.06
N GLU A 97 -20.69 -3.74 12.12
CA GLU A 97 -19.64 -2.76 12.42
C GLU A 97 -18.31 -3.39 12.91
N ASP A 98 -18.36 -4.63 13.40
CA ASP A 98 -17.19 -5.35 13.92
C ASP A 98 -16.49 -6.19 12.85
N ASP A 99 -17.18 -6.51 11.75
CA ASP A 99 -16.64 -7.19 10.59
C ASP A 99 -15.86 -6.25 9.66
N LYS A 100 -14.94 -6.83 8.90
CA LYS A 100 -14.10 -6.11 7.94
C LYS A 100 -14.46 -6.51 6.52
N PHE A 101 -13.96 -5.75 5.56
CA PHE A 101 -13.93 -6.19 4.17
C PHE A 101 -12.98 -7.38 4.04
N HIS A 102 -13.47 -8.50 3.50
CA HIS A 102 -12.63 -9.64 3.16
C HIS A 102 -12.35 -9.62 1.66
N ILE A 103 -11.10 -9.86 1.28
CA ILE A 103 -10.65 -9.80 -0.11
C ILE A 103 -10.00 -11.13 -0.46
N LEU A 104 -10.48 -11.77 -1.53
CA LEU A 104 -9.89 -12.96 -2.14
C LEU A 104 -9.43 -12.62 -3.56
N PRO A 105 -8.15 -12.29 -3.74
CA PRO A 105 -7.60 -12.03 -5.06
C PRO A 105 -7.09 -13.31 -5.72
N TYR A 106 -7.29 -13.39 -7.02
CA TYR A 106 -6.76 -14.41 -7.91
C TYR A 106 -5.99 -13.72 -9.03
N PHE A 107 -4.80 -14.20 -9.32
CA PHE A 107 -3.90 -13.60 -10.30
C PHE A 107 -3.44 -14.66 -11.30
N TRP A 108 -3.33 -14.27 -12.56
CA TRP A 108 -2.84 -15.15 -13.62
C TRP A 108 -1.85 -14.42 -14.50
N ILE A 109 -0.78 -15.13 -14.84
CA ILE A 109 0.21 -14.73 -15.84
C ILE A 109 0.25 -15.83 -16.90
N PRO A 110 0.19 -15.51 -18.20
CA PRO A 110 0.43 -16.49 -19.25
C PRO A 110 1.82 -17.12 -19.09
N GLU A 111 1.90 -18.44 -19.07
CA GLU A 111 3.15 -19.19 -18.83
C GLU A 111 4.27 -18.79 -19.82
N GLU A 112 3.90 -18.55 -21.08
CA GLU A 112 4.80 -18.10 -22.15
C GLU A 112 5.50 -16.76 -21.85
N ASN A 113 4.92 -15.94 -20.96
CA ASN A 113 5.41 -14.62 -20.61
C ASN A 113 6.09 -14.56 -19.22
N LEU A 114 6.21 -15.67 -18.50
CA LEU A 114 6.75 -15.67 -17.14
C LEU A 114 8.20 -15.15 -17.10
N ASP A 115 9.07 -15.69 -17.95
CA ASP A 115 10.50 -15.31 -17.99
C ASP A 115 10.72 -13.85 -18.43
N LEU A 116 9.89 -13.35 -19.34
CA LEU A 116 9.92 -11.96 -19.80
C LEU A 116 9.40 -11.01 -18.70
N SER A 117 8.36 -11.41 -17.97
CA SER A 117 7.77 -10.61 -16.90
C SER A 117 8.68 -10.51 -15.68
N VAL A 118 9.37 -11.59 -15.30
CA VAL A 118 10.37 -11.57 -14.21
C VAL A 118 11.50 -10.59 -14.51
N ARG A 119 12.02 -10.63 -15.75
CA ARG A 119 13.12 -9.73 -16.19
C ARG A 119 12.68 -8.27 -16.28
N ARG A 120 11.44 -8.01 -16.70
CA ARG A 120 10.90 -6.64 -16.87
C ARG A 120 10.50 -6.03 -15.53
N ASP A 121 9.68 -6.73 -14.76
CA ASP A 121 9.05 -6.18 -13.56
C ASP A 121 9.95 -6.26 -12.33
N HIS A 122 11.07 -6.99 -12.43
CA HIS A 122 11.98 -7.26 -11.32
C HIS A 122 11.26 -7.88 -10.10
N VAL A 123 10.18 -8.61 -10.38
CA VAL A 123 9.40 -9.39 -9.41
C VAL A 123 9.69 -10.87 -9.65
N ASN A 124 9.96 -11.62 -8.58
CA ASN A 124 10.30 -13.04 -8.64
C ASN A 124 9.05 -13.92 -8.81
N TYR A 125 8.32 -13.77 -9.93
CA TYR A 125 7.15 -14.59 -10.25
C TYR A 125 7.49 -16.09 -10.33
N ASP A 126 8.72 -16.42 -10.73
CA ASP A 126 9.27 -17.78 -10.76
C ASP A 126 9.31 -18.45 -9.37
N GLN A 127 9.55 -17.67 -8.31
CA GLN A 127 9.52 -18.17 -6.94
C GLN A 127 8.10 -18.37 -6.44
N TRP A 128 7.16 -17.51 -6.83
CA TRP A 128 5.75 -17.61 -6.43
C TRP A 128 5.08 -18.82 -7.07
N GLN A 129 5.36 -19.09 -8.35
CA GLN A 129 4.89 -20.31 -9.03
C GLN A 129 5.38 -21.58 -8.29
N LYS A 130 6.66 -21.62 -7.89
CA LYS A 130 7.22 -22.75 -7.13
C LYS A 130 6.60 -22.91 -5.73
N GLN A 131 6.05 -21.84 -5.18
CA GLN A 131 5.35 -21.84 -3.89
C GLN A 131 3.85 -22.16 -4.02
N GLY A 132 3.35 -22.36 -5.26
CA GLY A 132 1.97 -22.74 -5.53
C GLY A 132 0.98 -21.57 -5.48
N PHE A 133 1.46 -20.34 -5.67
CA PHE A 133 0.63 -19.16 -5.88
C PHE A 133 0.25 -18.99 -7.35
#